data_AF-A0A2V8DDB4-F1
#
_entry.id   AF-A0A2V8DDB4-F1
#
_cell.length_a   1.000
_cell.length_b   1.000
_cell.length_c   1.000
_cell.angle_alpha   90.00
_cell.angle_beta   90.00
_cell.angle_gamma   90.00
#
_symmetry.space_group_name_H-M   'P 1'
#
loop_
_entity.id
_entity.type
_entity.pdbx_description
1 polymer ?
#
loop_
_entity_poly.entity_id
_entity_poly.type
_entity_poly.pdbx_seq_one_letter_code
_entity_poly.pdbx_strand_id
1 'polypeptide(L)'
;MADMDPILELAAEYGLKVVEDACQAHGAEYFSQKEQRWRKAGSIGHAAAFSFYPGKNLGACGEAGAVTTGDERVARHCQMLRDHGQSKKYFHDISGYNGRLDAIQAAFLRVKLRYLSSWNEQRRAHAHAYGNLFAGSNGTVVPPHGPAWSRPVYH
;
A
#
# COMPACT_ATOMS: atom_id res chain seq x y z
N MET A 1 -6.89 -0.01 6.65
CA MET A 1 -5.80 -1.02 6.73
C MET A 1 -6.31 -2.15 7.60
N ALA A 2 -5.71 -3.35 7.52
CA ALA A 2 -6.00 -4.40 8.49
C ALA A 2 -5.49 -3.99 9.89
N ASP A 3 -5.98 -4.66 10.94
CA ASP A 3 -5.47 -4.44 12.30
C ASP A 3 -4.12 -5.16 12.46
N MET A 4 -3.03 -4.42 12.26
CA MET A 4 -1.72 -5.02 12.01
C MET A 4 -1.02 -5.54 13.26
N ASP A 5 -1.17 -4.89 14.42
CA ASP A 5 -0.53 -5.33 15.67
C ASP A 5 -0.87 -6.78 16.04
N PRO A 6 -2.16 -7.21 16.09
CA PRO A 6 -2.51 -8.59 16.39
C PRO A 6 -2.11 -9.57 15.27
N ILE A 7 -2.14 -9.14 14.01
CA ILE A 7 -1.68 -9.97 12.88
C ILE A 7 -0.19 -10.26 13.02
N LEU A 8 0.61 -9.25 13.36
CA LEU A 8 2.06 -9.39 13.56
C LEU A 8 2.39 -10.25 14.79
N GLU A 9 1.62 -10.13 15.88
CA GLU A 9 1.75 -11.02 17.05
C GLU A 9 1.58 -12.48 16.68
N LEU A 10 0.46 -12.79 16.04
CA LEU A 10 0.15 -14.15 15.63
C LEU A 10 1.19 -14.67 14.64
N ALA A 11 1.58 -13.84 13.67
CA ALA A 11 2.62 -14.25 12.72
C ALA A 11 3.96 -14.55 13.41
N ALA A 12 4.34 -13.78 14.43
CA ALA A 12 5.57 -14.03 15.19
C ALA A 12 5.51 -15.34 15.99
N GLU A 13 4.37 -15.63 16.62
CA GLU A 13 4.15 -16.88 17.39
C GLU A 13 4.36 -18.14 16.52
N TYR A 14 3.90 -18.09 15.27
CA TYR A 14 3.97 -19.22 14.34
C TYR A 14 5.12 -19.14 13.33
N GLY A 15 6.02 -18.15 13.45
CA GLY A 15 7.15 -17.97 12.54
C GLY A 15 6.75 -17.62 11.09
N LEU A 16 5.60 -17.00 10.89
CA LEU A 16 5.02 -16.64 9.59
C LEU A 16 5.54 -15.29 9.07
N LYS A 17 5.49 -15.13 7.75
CA LYS A 17 5.75 -13.85 7.08
C LYS A 17 4.43 -13.15 6.77
N VAL A 18 4.42 -11.85 7.04
CA VAL A 18 3.28 -10.96 6.74
C VAL A 18 3.63 -10.12 5.53
N VAL A 19 2.84 -10.22 4.48
CA VAL A 19 2.93 -9.37 3.29
C VAL A 19 1.67 -8.51 3.24
N GLU A 20 1.86 -7.19 3.19
CA GLU A 20 0.73 -6.27 3.03
C GLU A 20 0.33 -6.20 1.56
N ASP A 21 -0.95 -6.47 1.26
CA ASP A 21 -1.54 -5.97 0.02
C ASP A 21 -2.00 -4.53 0.24
N ALA A 22 -1.17 -3.58 -0.20
CA ALA A 22 -1.42 -2.15 -0.09
C ALA A 22 -1.96 -1.54 -1.40
N CYS A 23 -2.43 -2.37 -2.35
CA CYS A 23 -2.86 -1.92 -3.68
C CYS A 23 -4.02 -0.92 -3.67
N GLN A 24 -4.77 -0.81 -2.57
CA GLN A 24 -5.87 0.15 -2.38
C GLN A 24 -5.61 1.15 -1.24
N ALA A 25 -4.38 1.20 -0.71
CA ALA A 25 -4.09 1.88 0.56
C ALA A 25 -2.99 2.95 0.44
N HIS A 26 -2.78 3.55 -0.74
CA HIS A 26 -1.74 4.55 -0.97
C HIS A 26 -1.87 5.74 0.00
N GLY A 27 -0.96 5.84 0.96
CA GLY A 27 -0.96 6.90 1.97
C GLY A 27 -1.93 6.70 3.12
N ALA A 28 -2.56 5.51 3.24
CA ALA A 28 -3.31 5.16 4.45
C ALA A 28 -2.37 4.99 5.64
N GLU A 29 -2.89 5.21 6.83
CA GLU A 29 -2.13 5.09 8.08
C GLU A 29 -2.81 4.14 9.06
N TYR A 30 -1.98 3.47 9.85
CA TYR A 30 -2.35 2.59 10.96
C TYR A 30 -1.63 3.08 12.21
N PHE A 31 -2.36 3.29 13.30
CA PHE A 31 -1.77 3.59 14.59
C PHE A 31 -1.44 2.27 15.29
N SER A 32 -0.15 1.97 15.40
CA SER A 32 0.31 0.83 16.18
C SER A 32 0.26 1.19 17.65
N GLN A 33 -0.56 0.45 18.40
CA GLN A 33 -0.62 0.53 19.86
C GLN A 33 0.67 0.01 20.49
N LYS A 34 1.34 -0.94 19.84
CA LYS A 34 2.64 -1.43 20.31
C LYS A 34 3.75 -0.39 20.19
N GLU A 35 3.83 0.28 19.05
CA GLU A 35 4.87 1.27 18.78
C GLU A 35 4.48 2.69 19.22
N GLN A 36 3.23 2.88 19.65
CA GLN A 36 2.64 4.18 20.03
C GLN A 36 2.85 5.26 18.95
N ARG A 37 2.70 4.89 17.67
CA ARG A 37 2.86 5.81 16.54
C ARG A 37 2.06 5.41 15.30
N TRP A 38 1.84 6.40 14.43
CA TRP A 38 1.30 6.17 13.09
C TRP A 38 2.36 5.55 12.17
N ARG A 39 1.96 4.50 11.46
CA ARG A 39 2.70 3.82 10.40
C ARG A 39 1.93 3.95 9.11
N LYS A 40 2.63 4.07 7.99
CA LYS A 40 1.99 4.11 6.66
C LYS A 40 1.77 2.70 6.13
N ALA A 41 0.73 2.52 5.34
CA ALA A 41 0.55 1.31 4.54
C ALA A 41 1.83 0.98 3.76
N GLY A 42 2.19 -0.29 3.76
CA GLY A 42 3.37 -0.82 3.11
C GLY A 42 4.68 -0.70 3.88
N SER A 43 4.61 -0.33 5.16
CA SER A 43 5.78 -0.22 6.05
C SER A 43 5.73 -1.12 7.29
N ILE A 44 4.67 -1.91 7.48
CA ILE A 44 4.39 -2.60 8.75
C ILE A 44 4.72 -4.09 8.67
N GLY A 45 4.37 -4.73 7.56
CA GLY A 45 4.70 -6.12 7.29
C GLY A 45 6.18 -6.32 6.92
N HIS A 46 6.53 -7.55 6.56
CA HIS A 46 7.85 -7.88 6.06
C HIS A 46 8.10 -7.31 4.66
N ALA A 47 7.05 -7.26 3.84
CA ALA A 47 7.03 -6.62 2.54
C ALA A 47 5.61 -6.14 2.23
N ALA A 48 5.46 -5.31 1.22
CA ALA A 48 4.17 -4.88 0.73
C ALA A 48 4.15 -4.71 -0.77
N ALA A 49 2.98 -4.95 -1.36
CA ALA A 49 2.72 -4.73 -2.76
C ALA A 49 1.82 -3.50 -2.96
N PHE A 50 2.17 -2.67 -3.95
CA PHE A 50 1.34 -1.58 -4.44
C PHE A 50 1.02 -1.81 -5.92
N SER A 51 -0.22 -1.52 -6.28
CA SER A 51 -0.66 -1.38 -7.66
C SER A 51 -0.80 0.10 -7.95
N PHE A 52 -0.30 0.54 -9.10
CA PHE A 52 -0.50 1.90 -9.60
C PHE A 52 -1.41 1.88 -10.84
N TYR A 53 -2.38 0.98 -10.89
CA TYR A 53 -3.40 1.00 -11.94
C TYR A 53 -4.07 2.40 -12.01
N PRO A 54 -4.51 2.91 -13.18
CA PRO A 54 -4.94 4.29 -13.32
C PRO A 54 -6.05 4.73 -12.35
N GLY A 55 -6.94 3.81 -11.96
CA GLY A 55 -8.02 4.06 -10.99
C GLY A 55 -7.59 4.12 -9.51
N LYS A 56 -6.33 3.85 -9.17
CA LYS A 56 -5.85 3.90 -7.78
C LYS A 56 -5.70 5.34 -7.27
N ASN A 57 -5.73 5.53 -5.94
CA ASN A 57 -5.44 6.84 -5.32
C ASN A 57 -4.13 7.47 -5.83
N LEU A 58 -3.12 6.63 -6.10
CA LEU A 58 -1.91 6.99 -6.83
C LEU A 58 -1.81 6.14 -8.10
N GLY A 59 -2.59 6.49 -9.12
CA GLY A 59 -2.58 5.78 -10.41
C GLY A 59 -1.51 6.31 -11.38
N ALA A 60 -0.87 5.39 -12.10
CA ALA A 60 -0.05 5.68 -13.28
C ALA A 60 -0.95 5.98 -14.50
N CYS A 61 -0.36 6.13 -15.68
CA CYS A 61 -1.07 6.27 -16.95
C CYS A 61 -0.99 4.94 -17.75
N GLY A 62 -1.08 3.81 -17.06
CA GLY A 62 -0.93 2.46 -17.58
C GLY A 62 -0.79 1.44 -16.45
N GLU A 63 -0.28 0.25 -16.76
CA GLU A 63 0.03 -0.77 -15.78
C GLU A 63 1.34 -0.46 -15.04
N ALA A 64 1.31 -0.57 -13.72
CA ALA A 64 2.45 -0.28 -12.87
C ALA A 64 2.24 -0.85 -11.46
N GLY A 65 3.33 -1.17 -10.79
CA GLY A 65 3.33 -1.63 -9.41
C GLY A 65 4.67 -1.44 -8.73
N ALA A 66 4.71 -1.65 -7.42
CA ALA A 66 5.92 -1.60 -6.62
C ALA A 66 5.86 -2.59 -5.45
N VAL A 67 7.05 -2.98 -5.00
CA VAL A 67 7.24 -3.67 -3.73
C VAL A 67 8.00 -2.74 -2.78
N THR A 68 7.56 -2.66 -1.54
CA THR A 68 8.31 -2.01 -0.45
C THR A 68 8.67 -3.04 0.61
N THR A 69 9.84 -2.90 1.22
CA THR A 69 10.30 -3.76 2.31
C THR A 69 11.40 -3.05 3.08
N GLY A 70 11.50 -3.33 4.39
CA GLY A 70 12.65 -2.93 5.21
C GLY A 70 13.81 -3.93 5.18
N ASP A 71 13.65 -5.09 4.54
CA ASP A 71 14.66 -6.14 4.46
C ASP A 71 15.46 -6.04 3.16
N GLU A 72 16.75 -5.71 3.26
CA GLU A 72 17.66 -5.60 2.11
C GLU A 72 17.82 -6.91 1.32
N ARG A 73 17.62 -8.07 1.95
CA ARG A 73 17.68 -9.37 1.28
C ARG A 73 16.46 -9.54 0.38
N VAL A 74 15.27 -9.20 0.90
CA VAL A 74 14.03 -9.21 0.11
C VAL A 74 14.11 -8.18 -1.02
N ALA A 75 14.59 -6.96 -0.73
CA ALA A 75 14.74 -5.92 -1.75
C ALA A 75 15.65 -6.36 -2.91
N ARG A 76 16.83 -6.92 -2.59
CA ARG A 76 17.76 -7.47 -3.60
C ARG A 76 17.13 -8.61 -4.39
N HIS A 77 16.42 -9.51 -3.73
CA HIS A 77 15.75 -10.63 -4.39
C HIS A 77 14.67 -10.13 -5.37
N CYS A 78 13.83 -9.18 -4.96
CA CYS A 78 12.84 -8.56 -5.84
C CYS A 78 13.48 -7.81 -7.02
N GLN A 79 14.63 -7.14 -6.81
CA GLN A 79 15.36 -6.45 -7.87
C GLN A 79 15.91 -7.43 -8.92
N MET A 80 16.40 -8.59 -8.50
CA MET A 80 16.80 -9.64 -9.44
C MET A 80 15.58 -10.21 -10.16
N LEU A 81 14.53 -10.61 -9.43
CA LEU A 81 13.33 -11.21 -10.01
C LEU A 81 12.70 -10.34 -11.10
N ARG A 82 12.59 -9.02 -10.89
CA ARG A 82 11.97 -8.08 -11.84
C ARG A 82 12.79 -7.85 -13.12
N ASP A 83 14.06 -8.24 -13.15
CA ASP A 83 14.98 -8.03 -14.27
C ASP A 83 15.62 -9.37 -14.70
N HIS A 84 14.77 -10.35 -14.97
CA HIS A 84 15.17 -11.69 -15.46
C HIS A 84 16.13 -12.45 -14.54
N GLY A 85 16.12 -12.18 -13.24
CA GLY A 85 17.02 -12.79 -12.26
C GLY A 85 18.45 -12.24 -12.29
N GLN A 86 18.65 -11.09 -12.93
CA GLN A 86 19.97 -10.50 -13.13
C GLN A 86 20.52 -9.91 -11.82
N SER A 87 21.66 -10.42 -11.34
CA SER A 87 22.37 -9.87 -10.18
C SER A 87 23.46 -8.85 -10.57
N LYS A 88 24.06 -9.07 -11.75
CA LYS A 88 25.02 -8.17 -12.42
C LYS A 88 24.86 -8.32 -13.92
N LYS A 89 25.25 -7.30 -14.70
CA LYS A 89 25.06 -7.28 -16.16
C LYS A 89 25.54 -8.58 -16.82
N TYR A 90 24.64 -9.27 -17.51
CA TYR A 90 24.81 -10.58 -18.17
C TYR A 90 24.91 -11.82 -17.29
N PHE A 91 24.68 -11.72 -15.98
CA PHE A 91 24.66 -12.87 -15.07
C PHE A 91 23.31 -12.97 -14.36
N HIS A 92 22.71 -14.15 -14.46
CA HIS A 92 21.37 -14.46 -13.99
C HIS A 92 21.46 -15.56 -12.96
N ASP A 93 21.38 -15.20 -11.67
CA ASP A 93 21.62 -16.14 -10.57
C ASP A 93 20.36 -16.93 -10.20
N ILE A 94 19.18 -16.41 -10.56
CA ILE A 94 17.88 -17.03 -10.31
C ILE A 94 17.00 -16.96 -11.56
N SER A 95 15.95 -17.78 -11.63
CA SER A 95 14.89 -17.57 -12.62
C SER A 95 14.07 -16.35 -12.23
N GLY A 96 13.90 -15.40 -13.15
CA GLY A 96 13.09 -14.20 -12.97
C GLY A 96 12.28 -13.87 -14.22
N TYR A 97 11.70 -12.68 -14.24
CA TYR A 97 10.82 -12.21 -15.32
C TYR A 97 11.07 -10.72 -15.62
N ASN A 98 10.42 -10.18 -16.65
CA ASN A 98 10.43 -8.75 -16.92
C ASN A 98 9.26 -8.09 -16.18
N GLY A 99 9.53 -7.53 -15.00
CA GLY A 99 8.52 -6.91 -14.12
C GLY A 99 8.84 -5.44 -13.80
N ARG A 100 9.52 -4.74 -14.72
CA ARG A 100 10.00 -3.38 -14.47
C ARG A 100 8.90 -2.35 -14.62
N LEU A 101 8.98 -1.29 -13.82
CA LEU A 101 8.19 -0.08 -13.99
C LEU A 101 8.83 0.77 -15.09
N ASP A 102 8.05 1.14 -16.10
CA ASP A 102 8.52 2.03 -17.16
C ASP A 102 8.89 3.42 -16.61
N ALA A 103 9.98 3.98 -17.14
CA ALA A 103 10.48 5.29 -16.70
C ALA A 103 9.44 6.41 -16.89
N ILE A 104 8.61 6.34 -17.93
CA ILE A 104 7.54 7.31 -18.17
C ILE A 104 6.43 7.20 -17.11
N GLN A 105 6.06 5.98 -16.70
CA GLN A 105 5.09 5.76 -15.63
C GLN A 105 5.64 6.26 -14.30
N ALA A 106 6.92 5.99 -14.00
CA ALA A 106 7.60 6.52 -12.82
C ALA A 106 7.61 8.06 -12.80
N ALA A 107 7.78 8.72 -13.95
CA ALA A 107 7.73 10.18 -14.05
C ALA A 107 6.33 10.74 -13.70
N PHE A 108 5.26 10.15 -14.24
CA PHE A 108 3.89 10.53 -13.88
C PHE A 108 3.60 10.31 -12.39
N LEU A 109 3.99 9.15 -11.85
CA LEU A 109 3.79 8.81 -10.44
C LEU A 109 4.54 9.78 -9.52
N ARG A 110 5.78 10.15 -9.86
CA ARG A 110 6.57 11.14 -9.10
C ARG A 110 5.87 12.50 -9.03
N VAL A 111 5.22 12.94 -10.11
CA VAL A 111 4.42 14.18 -10.11
C VAL A 111 3.20 14.04 -9.21
N LYS A 112 2.40 12.97 -9.40
CA LYS A 112 1.15 12.72 -8.65
C LYS A 112 1.39 12.49 -7.16
N LEU A 113 2.49 11.85 -6.78
CA LEU A 113 2.84 11.54 -5.39
C LEU A 113 2.89 12.80 -4.51
N ARG A 114 3.27 13.95 -5.07
CA ARG A 114 3.29 15.24 -4.35
C ARG A 114 1.90 15.72 -3.93
N TYR A 115 0.86 15.29 -4.63
CA TYR A 115 -0.53 15.66 -4.38
C TYR A 115 -1.32 14.56 -3.66
N LEU A 116 -0.76 13.36 -3.52
CA LEU A 116 -1.45 12.21 -2.93
C LEU A 116 -2.05 12.53 -1.56
N SER A 117 -1.28 13.18 -0.68
CA SER A 117 -1.75 13.52 0.67
C SER A 117 -2.97 14.44 0.64
N SER A 118 -2.97 15.48 -0.20
CA SER A 118 -4.09 16.42 -0.28
C SER A 118 -5.31 15.82 -0.97
N TRP A 119 -5.11 14.98 -1.99
CA TRP A 119 -6.21 14.23 -2.62
C TRP A 119 -6.83 13.20 -1.67
N ASN A 120 -6.02 12.51 -0.87
CA ASN A 120 -6.54 11.60 0.16
C ASN A 120 -7.34 12.35 1.23
N GLU A 121 -6.94 13.57 1.61
CA GLU A 121 -7.72 14.40 2.52
C GLU A 121 -9.09 14.77 1.93
N GLN A 122 -9.13 15.18 0.66
CA GLN A 122 -10.39 15.47 -0.04
C GLN A 122 -11.31 14.24 -0.08
N ARG A 123 -10.76 13.05 -0.37
CA ARG A 123 -11.51 11.79 -0.32
C ARG A 123 -12.09 11.50 1.08
N ARG A 124 -11.31 11.74 2.14
CA ARG A 124 -11.80 11.60 3.52
C ARG A 124 -12.92 12.60 3.84
N ALA A 125 -12.80 13.86 3.39
CA ALA A 125 -13.85 14.86 3.54
C ALA A 125 -15.15 14.45 2.83
N HIS A 126 -15.06 13.91 1.61
CA HIS A 126 -16.22 13.38 0.89
C HIS A 126 -16.86 12.18 1.60
N ALA A 127 -16.06 11.22 2.09
CA ALA A 127 -16.57 10.08 2.85
C ALA A 127 -17.31 10.53 4.12
N HIS A 128 -16.79 11.53 4.83
CA HIS A 128 -17.46 12.13 5.99
C HIS A 128 -18.79 12.81 5.60
N ALA A 129 -18.80 13.55 4.49
CA ALA A 129 -20.03 14.16 3.98
C ALA A 129 -21.09 13.11 3.62
N TYR A 130 -20.72 12.01 2.97
CA TYR A 130 -21.63 10.89 2.73
C TYR A 130 -22.16 10.29 4.03
N GLY A 131 -21.31 10.10 5.04
CA GLY A 131 -21.75 9.63 6.36
C GLY A 131 -22.85 10.51 6.96
N ASN A 132 -22.70 11.83 6.88
CA ASN A 132 -23.71 12.78 7.36
C ASN A 132 -25.01 12.72 6.55
N LEU A 133 -24.92 12.65 5.22
CA LEU A 133 -26.08 12.57 4.34
C LEU A 133 -26.89 11.27 4.54
N PHE A 134 -26.20 10.16 4.81
CA PHE A 134 -26.83 8.87 5.05
C PHE A 134 -27.27 8.64 6.50
N ALA A 135 -26.92 9.52 7.44
CA ALA A 135 -27.35 9.40 8.84
C ALA A 135 -28.89 9.39 8.99
N GLY A 136 -29.61 10.08 8.09
CA GLY A 136 -31.07 10.09 8.05
C GLY A 136 -31.72 8.85 7.41
N SER A 137 -30.94 7.86 6.95
CA SER A 137 -31.46 6.68 6.25
C SER A 137 -32.04 5.59 7.17
N ASN A 138 -32.12 5.84 8.49
CA ASN A 138 -32.58 4.90 9.52
C ASN A 138 -31.93 3.51 9.42
N GLY A 139 -30.63 3.47 9.08
CA GLY A 139 -29.87 2.22 8.97
C GLY A 139 -30.05 1.46 7.65
N THR A 140 -30.82 1.99 6.70
CA THR A 140 -30.93 1.40 5.35
C THR A 140 -29.58 1.46 4.61
N VAL A 141 -28.80 2.51 4.86
CA VAL A 141 -27.44 2.65 4.35
C VAL A 141 -26.49 2.85 5.53
N VAL A 142 -25.56 1.92 5.72
CA VAL A 142 -24.54 1.99 6.76
C VAL A 142 -23.22 2.39 6.11
N PRO A 143 -22.68 3.59 6.38
CA PRO A 143 -21.38 3.98 5.87
C PRO A 143 -20.27 3.12 6.50
N PRO A 144 -19.13 2.94 5.81
CA PRO A 144 -18.03 2.15 6.32
C PRO A 144 -17.50 2.72 7.64
N HIS A 145 -17.35 1.87 8.65
CA HIS A 145 -16.77 2.23 9.93
C HIS A 145 -15.25 2.42 9.80
N GLY A 146 -14.75 3.58 10.20
CA GLY A 146 -13.32 3.85 10.33
C GLY A 146 -12.89 3.69 11.80
N PRO A 147 -12.21 2.59 12.17
CA PRO A 147 -11.74 2.42 13.54
C PRO A 147 -10.68 3.49 13.88
N ALA A 148 -10.60 3.88 15.16
CA ALA A 148 -9.71 4.97 15.61
C ALA A 148 -8.22 4.73 15.30
N TRP A 149 -7.81 3.46 15.18
CA TRP A 149 -6.47 3.04 14.83
C TRP A 149 -6.19 3.07 13.31
N SER A 150 -7.15 3.43 12.45
CA SER A 150 -6.92 3.53 11.01
C SER A 150 -7.32 4.90 10.44
N ARG A 151 -6.47 5.43 9.56
CA ARG A 151 -6.78 6.57 8.69
C ARG A 151 -6.94 6.05 7.26
N PRO A 152 -8.17 5.69 6.85
CA PRO A 152 -8.43 5.17 5.51
C PRO A 152 -8.31 6.28 4.45
N VAL A 153 -8.06 5.88 3.21
CA VAL A 153 -7.91 6.80 2.06
C VAL A 153 -9.05 6.73 1.05
N TYR A 154 -10.06 5.88 1.30
CA TYR A 154 -11.26 5.68 0.47
C TYR A 154 -10.94 5.62 -1.04
N HIS A 155 -10.62 4.41 -1.49
CA HIS A 155 -10.17 4.14 -2.85
C HIS A 155 -11.31 4.17 -3.87
#